data_AF-A0A0Q4I1M6-F1
#
_entry.id   AF-A0A0Q4I1M6-F1
#
_cell.length_a   1.000
_cell.length_b   1.000
_cell.length_c   1.000
_cell.angle_alpha   90.00
_cell.angle_beta   90.00
_cell.angle_gamma   90.00
#
_symmetry.space_group_name_H-M   'P 1'
#
loop_
_entity.id
_entity.type
_entity.pdbx_description
1 polymer ?
#
loop_
_entity_poly.entity_id
_entity_poly.type
_entity_poly.pdbx_seq_one_letter_code
_entity_poly.pdbx_strand_id
1 'polypeptide(L)'
;MLAWMLMAAQPVAPPDRVADDIRCLAVLTNALELAKLDIERMSISTSILYFVGRIDGAAPDTDIATAVTKARKRTLPQEEIDRVRMGCIGELVVRSDVFEALSPKAEAVREAR
;
A
#
# COMPACT_ATOMS: atom_id res chain seq x y z
N MET A 1 -5.48 30.64 -28.07
CA MET A 1 -6.15 29.34 -27.90
C MET A 1 -5.24 28.27 -28.47
N LEU A 2 -4.42 27.65 -27.63
CA LEU A 2 -3.69 26.40 -27.89
C LEU A 2 -3.41 25.82 -26.51
N ALA A 3 -4.49 25.29 -25.92
CA ALA A 3 -4.34 24.14 -25.07
C ALA A 3 -3.59 23.06 -25.89
N TRP A 4 -2.79 22.23 -25.23
CA TRP A 4 -2.91 20.77 -25.29
C TRP A 4 -1.72 20.15 -24.54
N MET A 5 -2.06 19.52 -23.43
CA MET A 5 -1.49 18.24 -22.99
C MET A 5 0.02 18.21 -22.68
N LEU A 6 0.41 18.89 -21.60
CA LEU A 6 1.39 18.28 -20.70
C LEU A 6 0.66 17.13 -19.99
N MET A 7 0.62 15.95 -20.62
CA MET A 7 0.51 14.72 -19.84
C MET A 7 1.66 14.78 -18.85
N ALA A 8 1.34 15.03 -17.58
CA ALA A 8 2.27 14.82 -16.50
C ALA A 8 2.69 13.35 -16.60
N ALA A 9 3.85 13.10 -17.22
CA ALA A 9 4.54 11.84 -17.12
C ALA A 9 4.77 11.66 -15.62
N GLN A 10 3.88 10.91 -14.99
CA GLN A 10 4.02 10.61 -13.57
C GLN A 10 5.36 9.91 -13.44
N PRO A 11 6.23 10.33 -12.51
CA PRO A 11 7.53 9.72 -12.36
C PRO A 11 7.31 8.24 -12.12
N VAL A 12 7.67 7.43 -13.12
CA VAL A 12 7.66 5.97 -13.01
C VAL A 12 8.57 5.67 -11.83
N ALA A 13 7.98 5.13 -10.76
CA ALA A 13 8.75 4.77 -9.58
C ALA A 13 9.91 3.86 -10.00
N PRO A 14 11.09 3.98 -9.37
CA PRO A 14 12.19 3.07 -9.65
C PRO A 14 11.68 1.62 -9.59
N PRO A 15 12.05 0.73 -10.53
CA PRO A 15 11.52 -0.63 -10.59
C PRO A 15 11.73 -1.41 -9.27
N ASP A 16 12.78 -1.08 -8.53
CA ASP A 16 13.07 -1.63 -7.20
C ASP A 16 11.97 -1.33 -6.17
N ARG A 17 11.33 -0.14 -6.28
CA ARG A 17 10.27 0.29 -5.38
C ARG A 17 8.98 -0.50 -5.55
N VAL A 18 8.60 -0.82 -6.79
CA VAL A 18 7.40 -1.66 -7.06
C VAL A 18 7.62 -3.08 -6.53
N ALA A 19 8.83 -3.61 -6.71
CA ALA A 19 9.19 -4.93 -6.18
C ALA A 19 9.15 -4.98 -4.64
N ASP A 20 9.61 -3.91 -3.97
CA ASP A 20 9.55 -3.80 -2.50
C ASP A 20 8.11 -3.65 -2.00
N ASP A 21 7.29 -2.83 -2.67
CA ASP A 21 5.86 -2.66 -2.35
C ASP A 21 5.09 -4.00 -2.50
N ILE A 22 5.41 -4.81 -3.53
CA ILE A 22 4.85 -6.16 -3.72
C ILE A 22 5.27 -7.11 -2.59
N ARG A 23 6.53 -7.05 -2.12
CA ARG A 23 6.96 -7.85 -0.95
C ARG A 23 6.22 -7.43 0.31
N CYS A 24 6.02 -6.13 0.52
CA CYS A 24 5.24 -5.63 1.65
C CYS A 24 3.80 -6.12 1.61
N LEU A 25 3.14 -6.11 0.44
CA LEU A 25 1.80 -6.70 0.27
C LEU A 25 1.77 -8.20 0.61
N ALA A 26 2.77 -8.97 0.18
CA ALA A 26 2.83 -10.40 0.47
C ALA A 26 2.92 -10.70 1.97
N VAL A 27 3.68 -9.89 2.72
CA VAL A 27 3.80 -10.03 4.18
C VAL A 27 2.54 -9.54 4.89
N LEU A 28 1.99 -8.38 4.50
CA LEU A 28 0.80 -7.82 5.13
C LEU A 28 -0.45 -8.70 4.93
N THR A 29 -0.62 -9.29 3.75
CA THR A 29 -1.71 -10.25 3.50
C THR A 29 -1.57 -11.52 4.35
N ASN A 30 -0.35 -11.99 4.58
CA ASN A 30 -0.09 -13.11 5.50
C ASN A 30 -0.35 -12.71 6.97
N ALA A 31 0.07 -11.51 7.37
CA ALA A 31 -0.20 -10.98 8.70
C ALA A 31 -1.71 -10.80 8.95
N LEU A 32 -2.48 -10.42 7.94
CA LEU A 32 -3.94 -10.27 8.03
C LEU A 32 -4.63 -11.60 8.35
N GLU A 33 -4.18 -12.69 7.73
CA GLU A 33 -4.70 -14.05 8.00
C GLU A 33 -4.42 -14.50 9.44
N LEU A 34 -3.34 -14.02 10.04
CA LEU A 34 -2.90 -14.38 11.39
C LEU A 34 -3.42 -13.41 12.48
N ALA A 35 -3.89 -12.23 12.09
CA ALA A 35 -4.34 -11.19 13.01
C ALA A 35 -5.59 -11.62 13.79
N LYS A 36 -5.50 -11.48 15.12
CA LYS A 36 -6.56 -11.92 16.06
C LYS A 36 -7.43 -10.78 16.57
N LEU A 37 -6.89 -9.56 16.58
CA LEU A 37 -7.56 -8.38 17.10
C LEU A 37 -8.12 -7.53 15.96
N ASP A 38 -9.33 -6.97 16.13
CA ASP A 38 -9.96 -6.15 15.09
C ASP A 38 -9.15 -4.89 14.77
N ILE A 39 -8.54 -4.27 15.77
CA ILE A 39 -7.68 -3.08 15.58
C ILE A 39 -6.42 -3.41 14.77
N GLU A 40 -5.86 -4.61 14.96
CA GLU A 40 -4.70 -5.08 14.21
C GLU A 40 -5.10 -5.38 12.75
N ARG A 41 -6.25 -6.04 12.55
CA ARG A 41 -6.82 -6.29 11.21
C ARG A 41 -7.09 -5.00 10.45
N MET A 42 -7.63 -3.99 11.12
CA MET A 42 -7.89 -2.68 10.53
C MET A 42 -6.60 -2.00 10.08
N SER A 43 -5.59 -1.93 10.95
CA SER A 43 -4.28 -1.34 10.63
C SER A 43 -3.60 -2.05 9.45
N ILE A 44 -3.62 -3.38 9.44
CA ILE A 44 -3.05 -4.17 8.35
C ILE A 44 -3.83 -3.95 7.05
N SER A 45 -5.16 -3.91 7.09
CA SER A 45 -6.01 -3.69 5.91
C SER A 45 -5.78 -2.31 5.29
N THR A 46 -5.68 -1.26 6.11
CA THR A 46 -5.33 0.08 5.65
C THR A 46 -3.95 0.10 4.98
N SER A 47 -2.99 -0.62 5.56
CA SER A 47 -1.65 -0.75 4.99
C SER A 47 -1.68 -1.45 3.63
N ILE A 48 -2.46 -2.53 3.48
CA ILE A 48 -2.66 -3.22 2.21
C ILE A 48 -3.22 -2.26 1.16
N LEU A 49 -4.27 -1.51 1.47
CA LEU A 49 -4.89 -0.56 0.52
C LEU A 49 -3.89 0.51 0.04
N TYR A 50 -3.06 1.02 0.95
CA TYR A 50 -2.01 1.97 0.60
C TYR A 50 -1.00 1.41 -0.41
N PHE A 51 -0.48 0.20 -0.17
CA PHE A 51 0.50 -0.40 -1.08
C PHE A 51 -0.12 -0.80 -2.43
N VAL A 52 -1.38 -1.26 -2.44
CA VAL A 52 -2.12 -1.47 -3.70
C VAL A 52 -2.21 -0.17 -4.50
N GLY A 53 -2.62 0.93 -3.87
CA GLY A 53 -2.71 2.23 -4.54
C GLY A 53 -1.36 2.75 -5.03
N ARG A 54 -0.27 2.48 -4.30
CA ARG A 54 1.09 2.83 -4.74
C ARG A 54 1.54 2.05 -5.97
N ILE A 55 1.29 0.74 -5.99
CA ILE A 55 1.67 -0.11 -7.12
C ILE A 55 0.83 0.25 -8.34
N ASP A 56 -0.49 0.39 -8.18
CA ASP A 56 -1.40 0.78 -9.26
C ASP A 56 -1.01 2.13 -9.88
N GLY A 57 -0.69 3.13 -9.05
CA GLY A 57 -0.24 4.44 -9.53
C GLY A 57 1.14 4.43 -10.21
N ALA A 58 2.05 3.52 -9.83
CA ALA A 58 3.39 3.44 -10.38
C ALA A 58 3.52 2.50 -11.60
N ALA A 59 2.72 1.43 -11.61
CA ALA A 59 2.77 0.34 -12.58
C ALA A 59 1.36 -0.25 -12.77
N PRO A 60 0.45 0.48 -13.44
CA PRO A 60 -0.99 0.15 -13.51
C PRO A 60 -1.29 -1.19 -14.22
N ASP A 61 -0.40 -1.64 -15.10
CA ASP A 61 -0.54 -2.94 -15.80
C ASP A 61 -0.05 -4.14 -14.96
N THR A 62 0.37 -3.91 -13.71
CA THR A 62 0.85 -4.97 -12.84
C THR A 62 -0.30 -5.87 -12.40
N ASP A 63 -0.21 -7.17 -12.68
CA ASP A 63 -1.06 -8.17 -12.03
C ASP A 63 -0.61 -8.35 -10.58
N ILE A 64 -1.14 -7.49 -9.70
CA ILE A 64 -0.80 -7.44 -8.27
C ILE A 64 -1.10 -8.79 -7.60
N ALA A 65 -2.23 -9.42 -7.93
CA ALA A 65 -2.63 -10.67 -7.30
C ALA A 65 -1.63 -11.80 -7.60
N THR A 66 -1.24 -11.94 -8.87
CA THR A 66 -0.24 -12.93 -9.28
C THR A 66 1.14 -12.60 -8.70
N ALA A 67 1.55 -11.34 -8.74
CA ALA A 67 2.85 -10.90 -8.22
C ALA A 67 2.97 -11.14 -6.71
N VAL A 68 1.94 -10.81 -5.93
CA VAL A 68 1.87 -11.05 -4.49
C VAL A 68 1.86 -12.55 -4.18
N THR A 69 1.11 -13.35 -4.95
CA THR A 69 1.10 -14.81 -4.80
C THR A 69 2.48 -15.42 -5.05
N LYS A 70 3.22 -14.92 -6.05
CA LYS A 70 4.59 -15.34 -6.33
C LYS A 70 5.57 -14.90 -5.22
N ALA A 71 5.36 -13.72 -4.64
CA ALA A 71 6.18 -13.17 -3.58
C ALA A 71 5.90 -13.80 -2.20
N ARG A 72 4.71 -14.36 -1.98
CA ARG A 72 4.37 -15.10 -0.77
C ARG A 72 5.27 -16.33 -0.62
N LYS A 73 6.22 -16.25 0.30
CA LYS A 73 6.93 -17.44 0.79
C LYS A 73 5.95 -18.26 1.63
N ARG A 74 5.81 -19.56 1.30
CA ARG A 74 4.80 -20.47 1.88
C ARG A 74 4.87 -20.63 3.40
N THR A 75 5.99 -20.29 4.03
CA THR A 75 6.13 -20.32 5.48
C THR A 75 7.24 -19.38 5.90
N LEU A 76 6.88 -18.23 6.49
CA LEU A 76 7.81 -17.40 7.22
C LEU A 76 7.57 -17.62 8.72
N PRO A 77 8.62 -17.72 9.55
CA PRO A 77 8.45 -17.68 11.01
C PRO A 77 7.71 -16.41 11.42
N GLN A 78 6.85 -16.49 12.44
CA GLN A 78 6.05 -15.36 12.93
C GLN A 78 6.92 -14.13 13.22
N GLU A 79 8.09 -14.32 13.81
CA GLU A 79 9.05 -13.24 14.11
C GLU A 79 9.59 -12.53 12.84
N GLU A 80 9.70 -13.26 11.72
CA GLU A 80 10.12 -12.69 10.45
C GLU A 80 8.98 -11.91 9.80
N ILE A 81 7.74 -12.42 9.90
CA ILE A 81 6.52 -11.70 9.49
C ILE A 81 6.41 -10.41 10.30
N ASP A 82 6.57 -10.47 11.62
CA ASP A 82 6.45 -9.31 12.50
C ASP A 82 7.51 -8.25 12.22
N ARG A 83 8.77 -8.64 12.04
CA ARG A 83 9.86 -7.72 11.69
C ARG A 83 9.63 -7.03 10.35
N VAL A 84 9.27 -7.78 9.31
CA VAL A 84 9.04 -7.20 7.97
C VAL A 84 7.78 -6.35 7.97
N ARG A 85 6.73 -6.80 8.67
CA ARG A 85 5.50 -6.03 8.89
C ARG A 85 5.80 -4.68 9.54
N MET A 86 6.61 -4.65 10.59
CA MET A 86 6.96 -3.38 11.26
C MET A 86 7.72 -2.44 10.33
N GLY A 87 8.58 -2.96 9.43
CA GLY A 87 9.20 -2.16 8.37
C GLY A 87 8.18 -1.59 7.38
N CYS A 88 7.25 -2.42 6.89
CA CYS A 88 6.23 -2.01 5.92
C CYS A 88 5.18 -1.05 6.52
N ILE A 89 4.77 -1.26 7.78
CA ILE A 89 3.85 -0.38 8.50
C ILE A 89 4.55 0.92 8.92
N GLY A 90 5.86 0.87 9.21
CA GLY A 90 6.67 2.06 9.49
C GLY A 90 6.60 3.11 8.38
N GLU A 91 6.61 2.68 7.11
CA GLU A 91 6.40 3.60 5.97
C GLU A 91 5.02 4.27 5.98
N LEU A 92 4.00 3.59 6.53
CA LEU A 92 2.64 4.12 6.65
C LEU A 92 2.52 5.15 7.78
N VAL A 93 3.10 4.83 8.94
CA VAL A 93 3.07 5.68 10.14
C VAL A 93 3.86 6.97 9.92
N VAL A 94 4.99 6.91 9.20
CA VAL A 94 5.75 8.11 8.82
C VAL A 94 4.97 9.00 7.83
N ARG A 95 3.91 8.49 7.21
CA ARG A 95 3.06 9.21 6.25
C ARG A 95 1.64 9.51 6.77
N SER A 96 1.41 9.39 8.07
CA SER A 96 0.11 9.75 8.67
C SER A 96 -0.23 11.23 8.45
N ASP A 97 0.79 12.08 8.38
CA ASP A 97 0.71 13.50 8.00
C ASP A 97 0.15 13.69 6.57
N VAL A 98 0.48 12.79 5.64
CA VAL A 98 -0.06 12.81 4.27
C VAL A 98 -1.56 12.46 4.27
N PHE A 99 -1.98 11.49 5.09
CA PHE A 99 -3.41 11.17 5.22
C PHE A 99 -4.19 12.28 5.93
N GLU A 100 -3.60 12.89 6.95
CA GLU A 100 -4.18 14.04 7.64
C GLU A 100 -4.31 15.26 6.70
N ALA A 101 -3.34 15.47 5.80
CA ALA A 101 -3.43 16.48 4.74
C ALA A 101 -4.48 16.18 3.64
N LEU A 102 -4.90 14.92 3.48
CA LEU A 102 -6.00 14.52 2.58
C LEU A 102 -7.37 14.59 3.26
N SER A 103 -7.40 14.62 4.59
CA SER A 103 -8.61 14.74 5.42
C SER A 103 -9.51 15.96 5.13
N PRO A 104 -9.00 17.16 4.77
CA PRO A 104 -9.85 18.29 4.40
C PRO A 104 -10.79 17.99 3.22
N LYS A 105 -10.40 17.06 2.33
CA LYS A 105 -11.26 16.60 1.22
C LYS A 105 -12.22 15.49 1.64
N ALA A 106 -11.89 14.71 2.66
CA ALA A 106 -12.77 13.66 3.20
C ALA A 106 -13.97 14.26 3.96
N GLU A 107 -13.76 15.36 4.69
CA GLU A 107 -14.84 16.11 5.36
C GLU A 107 -15.84 16.67 4.32
N ALA A 108 -15.35 17.21 3.21
CA ALA A 108 -16.19 17.72 2.11
C ALA A 108 -17.03 16.62 1.41
N VAL A 109 -16.53 15.38 1.35
CA VAL A 109 -17.30 14.23 0.83
C VAL A 109 -18.38 13.79 1.82
N ARG A 110 -18.17 14.00 3.13
CA ARG A 110 -19.15 13.68 4.18
C ARG A 110 -20.31 14.68 4.22
N GLU A 111 -20.06 15.95 3.93
CA GLU A 111 -21.08 17.01 3.84
C GLU A 111 -21.91 16.96 2.54
N ALA A 112 -21.40 16.28 1.51
CA ALA A 112 -22.08 16.12 0.22
C ALA A 112 -23.04 14.91 0.14
N ARG A 113 -23.17 14.12 1.22
CA ARG A 113 -24.13 13.01 1.38
C ARG A 113 -25.27 13.39 2.31
#